data_AF-A0AB36EIZ5-F1
#
_entry.id   AF-A0AB36EIZ5-F1
#
_cell.length_a   1.000
_cell.length_b   1.000
_cell.length_c   1.000
_cell.angle_alpha   90.00
_cell.angle_beta   90.00
_cell.angle_gamma   90.00
#
_symmetry.space_group_name_H-M   'P 1'
#
loop_
_entity.id
_entity.type
_entity.pdbx_description
1 polymer ?
#
loop_
_entity_poly.entity_id
_entity_poly.type
_entity_poly.pdbx_seq_one_letter_code
_entity_poly.pdbx_strand_id
1 'polypeptide(L)'
;MDMTTFFAYARRAPFGGRLSQGQIDGMNALFRCWASHKITGSDNNRLLAYILASVFHETGGRMLPVRETLASTDAGAIAALEKAWKAGKLGQVKTPYWRKDKDGKSWFGRGDIQLTHKRNYEKLGKRISVDLVGNPALALDVDISAEIAIVGMLEGLFTDRKLTEFFNLKSDDPIGARAVVNGSDKAKLIAGYYKSFLDALEAATLARYNGQPADVAALDAQPDNVPAVQSKSLWTIIGSFFGAFGLGAMGDAKGFVDSGATLFGAISNPWSFGSLVFIVVAAGVLFWLIGSGRITINRAKAT
;
A
#
# COMPACT_ATOMS: atom_id res chain seq x y z
N MET A 1 -13.49 8.63 -15.72
CA MET A 1 -14.23 8.20 -14.53
C MET A 1 -14.37 9.40 -13.59
N ASP A 2 -15.37 9.41 -12.72
CA ASP A 2 -15.50 10.43 -11.67
C ASP A 2 -14.54 10.12 -10.50
N MET A 3 -13.47 10.91 -10.36
CA MET A 3 -12.42 10.65 -9.37
C MET A 3 -12.94 10.78 -7.93
N THR A 4 -13.90 11.67 -7.69
CA THR A 4 -14.51 11.87 -6.38
C THR A 4 -15.15 10.59 -5.87
N THR A 5 -15.99 9.98 -6.70
CA THR A 5 -16.66 8.70 -6.39
C THR A 5 -15.64 7.59 -6.20
N PHE A 6 -14.62 7.50 -7.07
CA PHE A 6 -13.58 6.48 -6.92
C PHE A 6 -12.89 6.57 -5.55
N PHE A 7 -12.39 7.75 -5.18
CA PHE A 7 -11.67 7.91 -3.91
C PHE A 7 -12.57 7.75 -2.68
N ALA A 8 -13.85 8.15 -2.77
CA ALA A 8 -14.82 7.92 -1.70
C ALA A 8 -15.04 6.42 -1.42
N TYR A 9 -15.17 5.61 -2.48
CA TYR A 9 -15.33 4.16 -2.34
C TYR A 9 -14.02 3.49 -1.89
N ALA A 10 -12.90 3.84 -2.54
CA ALA A 10 -11.58 3.31 -2.17
C ALA A 10 -11.25 3.60 -0.71
N ARG A 11 -11.58 4.81 -0.21
CA ARG A 11 -11.42 5.17 1.20
C ARG A 11 -12.04 4.15 2.13
N ARG A 12 -13.29 3.74 1.88
CA ARG A 12 -14.01 2.75 2.71
C ARG A 12 -13.28 1.41 2.69
N ALA A 13 -12.96 0.92 1.50
CA ALA A 13 -12.15 -0.29 1.29
C ALA A 13 -11.37 -0.18 -0.04
N PRO A 14 -10.09 -0.58 -0.09
CA PRO A 14 -9.35 -1.33 0.93
C PRO A 14 -8.65 -0.46 1.98
N PHE A 15 -8.78 0.87 1.94
CA PHE A 15 -7.99 1.76 2.78
C PHE A 15 -8.49 1.94 4.24
N GLY A 16 -9.63 1.34 4.59
CA GLY A 16 -10.08 1.25 5.99
C GLY A 16 -10.55 2.60 6.58
N GLY A 17 -11.08 3.47 5.74
CA GLY A 17 -11.70 4.74 6.10
C GLY A 17 -10.80 5.96 5.96
N ARG A 18 -9.55 5.83 5.49
CA ARG A 18 -8.62 6.97 5.37
C ARG A 18 -7.82 6.97 4.07
N LEU A 19 -7.54 8.14 3.53
CA LEU A 19 -6.64 8.33 2.39
C LEU A 19 -5.60 9.43 2.68
N SER A 20 -4.33 9.12 2.42
CA SER A 20 -3.24 10.09 2.43
C SER A 20 -3.06 10.73 1.06
N GLN A 21 -2.42 11.91 1.02
CA GLN A 21 -2.08 12.55 -0.25
C GLN A 21 -1.20 11.65 -1.13
N GLY A 22 -0.20 10.98 -0.53
CA GLY A 22 0.68 10.07 -1.28
C GLY A 22 -0.08 8.91 -1.93
N GLN A 23 -1.08 8.35 -1.26
CA GLN A 23 -1.94 7.30 -1.84
C GLN A 23 -2.74 7.83 -3.03
N ILE A 24 -3.30 9.04 -2.90
CA ILE A 24 -4.03 9.71 -3.98
C ILE A 24 -3.10 9.99 -5.17
N ASP A 25 -1.91 10.53 -4.92
CA ASP A 25 -0.93 10.88 -5.95
C ASP A 25 -0.47 9.66 -6.74
N GLY A 26 -0.16 8.56 -6.06
CA GLY A 26 0.27 7.34 -6.70
C GLY A 26 -0.85 6.63 -7.47
N MET A 27 -2.07 6.61 -6.95
CA MET A 27 -3.24 6.16 -7.72
C MET A 27 -3.48 7.03 -8.96
N ASN A 28 -3.35 8.36 -8.83
CA ASN A 28 -3.46 9.27 -9.96
C ASN A 28 -2.36 9.04 -11.00
N ALA A 29 -1.14 8.68 -10.61
CA ALA A 29 -0.08 8.32 -11.54
C ALA A 29 -0.42 7.06 -12.34
N LEU A 30 -0.92 6.01 -11.67
CA LEU A 30 -1.44 4.82 -12.34
C LEU A 30 -2.56 5.16 -13.32
N PHE A 31 -3.48 6.07 -12.97
CA PHE A 31 -4.55 6.50 -13.87
C PHE A 31 -4.07 7.30 -15.08
N ARG A 32 -3.10 8.21 -14.89
CA ARG A 32 -2.49 8.95 -16.00
C ARG A 32 -1.81 7.99 -16.97
N CYS A 33 -1.00 7.06 -16.47
CA CYS A 33 -0.33 6.04 -17.27
C CYS A 33 -1.35 5.11 -17.95
N TRP A 34 -2.35 4.61 -17.23
CA TRP A 34 -3.41 3.78 -17.82
C TRP A 34 -4.11 4.49 -18.99
N ALA A 35 -4.44 5.77 -18.82
CA ALA A 35 -5.07 6.57 -19.87
C ALA A 35 -4.17 6.78 -21.09
N SER A 36 -2.84 6.91 -20.92
CA SER A 36 -1.92 7.11 -22.05
C SER A 36 -1.80 5.89 -22.96
N HIS A 37 -2.00 4.68 -22.43
CA HIS A 37 -1.98 3.44 -23.21
C HIS A 37 -3.21 3.23 -24.10
N LYS A 38 -4.28 4.03 -23.94
CA LYS A 38 -5.50 3.99 -24.76
C LYS A 38 -6.05 2.56 -24.94
N ILE A 39 -6.02 1.77 -23.87
CA ILE A 39 -6.43 0.36 -23.90
C ILE A 39 -7.91 0.27 -24.29
N THR A 40 -8.17 -0.45 -25.38
CA THR A 40 -9.52 -0.65 -25.93
C THR A 40 -10.10 -1.96 -25.40
N GLY A 41 -11.34 -1.94 -24.93
CA GLY A 41 -12.05 -3.15 -24.51
C GLY A 41 -13.05 -2.89 -23.40
N SER A 42 -13.98 -3.83 -23.20
CA SER A 42 -14.94 -3.81 -22.09
C SER A 42 -14.30 -4.09 -20.73
N ASP A 43 -13.11 -4.71 -20.73
CA ASP A 43 -12.53 -5.31 -19.53
C ASP A 43 -11.58 -4.36 -18.79
N ASN A 44 -11.54 -3.09 -19.20
CA ASN A 44 -10.63 -2.07 -18.70
C ASN A 44 -10.69 -1.90 -17.19
N ASN A 45 -11.89 -1.91 -16.59
CA ASN A 45 -12.05 -1.77 -15.14
C ASN A 45 -11.50 -2.99 -14.40
N ARG A 46 -11.69 -4.21 -14.92
CA ARG A 46 -11.17 -5.44 -14.31
C ARG A 46 -9.64 -5.46 -14.35
N LEU A 47 -9.05 -5.15 -15.50
CA LEU A 47 -7.59 -5.06 -15.65
C LEU A 47 -6.99 -4.00 -14.70
N LEU A 48 -7.55 -2.79 -14.68
CA LEU A 48 -7.06 -1.70 -13.84
C LEU A 48 -7.27 -1.98 -12.34
N ALA A 49 -8.41 -2.56 -11.95
CA ALA A 49 -8.67 -2.97 -10.57
C ALA A 49 -7.60 -3.96 -10.07
N TYR A 50 -7.19 -4.91 -10.92
CA TYR A 50 -6.19 -5.89 -10.54
C TYR A 50 -4.79 -5.28 -10.39
N ILE A 51 -4.46 -4.32 -11.26
CA ILE A 51 -3.20 -3.56 -11.16
C ILE A 51 -3.18 -2.79 -9.84
N LEU A 52 -4.24 -2.04 -9.51
CA LEU A 52 -4.35 -1.31 -8.24
C LEU A 52 -4.24 -2.24 -7.03
N ALA A 53 -4.92 -3.39 -7.07
CA ALA A 53 -4.87 -4.38 -6.00
C ALA A 53 -3.46 -4.95 -5.78
N SER A 54 -2.75 -5.20 -6.88
CA SER A 54 -1.37 -5.69 -6.84
C SER A 54 -0.43 -4.63 -6.26
N VAL A 55 -0.51 -3.39 -6.74
CA VAL A 55 0.28 -2.27 -6.22
C VAL A 55 -0.02 -2.01 -4.73
N PHE A 56 -1.29 -2.06 -4.34
CA PHE A 56 -1.69 -1.93 -2.93
C PHE A 56 -1.04 -3.01 -2.07
N HIS A 57 -1.03 -4.26 -2.53
CA HIS A 57 -0.41 -5.36 -1.81
C HIS A 57 1.11 -5.20 -1.69
N GLU A 58 1.79 -4.96 -2.81
CA GLU A 58 3.26 -4.94 -2.86
C GLU A 58 3.87 -3.71 -2.16
N THR A 59 3.15 -2.59 -2.11
CA THR A 59 3.59 -1.36 -1.41
C THR A 59 3.18 -1.31 0.06
N GLY A 60 2.46 -2.32 0.55
CA GLY A 60 1.87 -2.35 1.89
C GLY A 60 0.85 -1.23 2.10
N GLY A 61 0.04 -0.95 1.08
CA GLY A 61 -1.04 0.04 1.09
C GLY A 61 -0.59 1.49 0.88
N ARG A 62 0.69 1.76 0.62
CA ARG A 62 1.20 3.12 0.39
C ARG A 62 0.78 3.68 -0.97
N MET A 63 0.56 2.79 -1.95
CA MET A 63 0.36 3.15 -3.36
C MET A 63 1.47 4.05 -3.91
N LEU A 64 2.68 3.92 -3.37
CA LEU A 64 3.85 4.66 -3.82
C LEU A 64 4.99 3.67 -4.05
N PRO A 65 5.91 3.96 -5.01
CA PRO A 65 7.08 3.15 -5.25
C PRO A 65 7.90 2.96 -3.98
N VAL A 66 8.17 1.70 -3.61
CA VAL A 66 8.98 1.38 -2.43
C VAL A 66 10.19 0.56 -2.78
N ARG A 67 11.22 0.66 -1.94
CA ARG A 67 12.32 -0.30 -1.94
C ARG A 67 11.88 -1.56 -1.19
N GLU A 68 12.46 -2.67 -1.57
CA GLU A 68 12.34 -3.93 -0.82
C GLU A 68 12.68 -3.70 0.65
N THR A 69 11.95 -4.36 1.54
CA THR A 69 11.98 -4.15 3.00
C THR A 69 11.50 -2.77 3.48
N LEU A 70 10.94 -1.93 2.59
CA LEU A 70 10.51 -0.56 2.86
C LEU A 70 11.64 0.36 3.34
N ALA A 71 12.88 0.06 2.93
CA ALA A 71 14.03 0.87 3.31
C ALA A 71 14.00 2.26 2.68
N SER A 72 14.50 3.25 3.42
CA SER A 72 14.63 4.63 2.92
C SER A 72 15.80 4.80 1.95
N THR A 73 16.78 3.90 1.96
CA THR A 73 17.98 3.96 1.13
C THR A 73 18.32 2.59 0.53
N ASP A 74 19.02 2.59 -0.60
CA ASP A 74 19.52 1.38 -1.24
C ASP A 74 20.46 0.60 -0.31
N ALA A 75 21.35 1.30 0.42
CA ALA A 75 22.22 0.66 1.40
C ALA A 75 21.42 -0.01 2.52
N GLY A 76 20.33 0.62 2.98
CA GLY A 76 19.42 0.06 3.97
C GLY A 76 18.73 -1.22 3.48
N ALA A 77 18.21 -1.21 2.24
CA ALA A 77 17.58 -2.38 1.63
C ALA A 77 18.58 -3.56 1.52
N ILE A 78 19.77 -3.28 1.00
CA ILE A 78 20.85 -4.27 0.86
C ILE A 78 21.24 -4.85 2.22
N ALA A 79 21.40 -4.01 3.25
CA ALA A 79 21.76 -4.46 4.60
C ALA A 79 20.66 -5.33 5.24
N ALA A 80 19.39 -4.96 5.05
CA ALA A 80 18.26 -5.73 5.57
C ALA A 80 18.16 -7.12 4.89
N LEU A 81 18.33 -7.17 3.57
CA LEU A 81 18.33 -8.42 2.79
C LEU A 81 19.52 -9.31 3.15
N GLU A 82 20.71 -8.73 3.29
CA GLU A 82 21.90 -9.47 3.69
C GLU A 82 21.76 -10.07 5.10
N LYS A 83 21.17 -9.31 6.04
CA LYS A 83 20.86 -9.79 7.39
C LYS A 83 19.86 -10.95 7.34
N ALA A 84 18.80 -10.85 6.54
CA ALA A 84 17.79 -11.90 6.39
C ALA A 84 18.37 -13.18 5.76
N TRP A 85 19.24 -13.03 4.75
CA TRP A 85 19.90 -14.15 4.09
C TRP A 85 20.86 -14.89 5.04
N LYS A 86 21.71 -14.16 5.77
CA LYS A 86 22.62 -14.74 6.78
C LYS A 86 21.86 -15.45 7.91
N ALA A 87 20.66 -14.98 8.24
CA ALA A 87 19.78 -15.61 9.22
C ALA A 87 19.00 -16.83 8.65
N GLY A 88 19.27 -17.26 7.41
CA GLY A 88 18.60 -18.41 6.78
C GLY A 88 17.15 -18.15 6.36
N LYS A 89 16.66 -16.91 6.42
CA LYS A 89 15.26 -16.56 6.12
C LYS A 89 14.95 -16.46 4.62
N LEU A 90 15.99 -16.44 3.79
CA LEU A 90 15.91 -16.37 2.32
C LEU A 90 16.46 -17.65 1.67
N GLY A 91 16.14 -18.83 2.23
CA GLY A 91 16.68 -20.12 1.80
C GLY A 91 16.37 -20.52 0.35
N GLN A 92 15.40 -19.87 -0.29
CA GLN A 92 15.09 -20.06 -1.71
C GLN A 92 16.01 -19.28 -2.65
N VAL A 93 16.73 -18.26 -2.15
CA VAL A 93 17.60 -17.43 -2.97
C VAL A 93 19.00 -18.03 -3.03
N LYS A 94 19.31 -18.64 -4.19
CA LYS A 94 20.65 -19.21 -4.46
C LYS A 94 21.70 -18.13 -4.75
N THR A 95 21.30 -17.08 -5.47
CA THR A 95 22.19 -15.99 -5.88
C THR A 95 21.63 -14.66 -5.36
N PRO A 96 22.35 -13.95 -4.47
CA PRO A 96 21.86 -12.75 -3.82
C PRO A 96 21.84 -11.56 -4.79
N TYR A 97 20.71 -11.38 -5.47
CA TYR A 97 20.50 -10.35 -6.50
C TYR A 97 20.60 -8.91 -5.98
N TRP A 98 20.53 -8.70 -4.65
CA TRP A 98 20.70 -7.40 -4.00
C TRP A 98 22.17 -7.00 -3.81
N ARG A 99 23.12 -7.91 -3.95
CA ARG A 99 24.53 -7.52 -3.87
C ARG A 99 24.90 -6.68 -5.08
N LYS A 100 25.78 -5.70 -4.86
CA LYS A 100 26.28 -4.87 -5.96
C LYS A 100 27.07 -5.75 -6.93
N ASP A 101 26.78 -5.61 -8.22
CA ASP A 101 27.53 -6.25 -9.28
C ASP A 101 28.86 -5.50 -9.55
N LYS A 102 29.59 -5.95 -10.57
CA LYS A 102 30.88 -5.34 -10.99
C LYS A 102 30.77 -3.86 -11.35
N ASP A 103 29.57 -3.39 -11.72
CA ASP A 103 29.30 -2.01 -12.12
C ASP A 103 28.70 -1.20 -10.94
N GLY A 104 28.72 -1.78 -9.73
CA GLY A 104 28.20 -1.17 -8.51
C GLY A 104 26.66 -1.13 -8.43
N LYS A 105 25.95 -1.82 -9.33
CA LYS A 105 24.48 -1.83 -9.42
C LYS A 105 23.88 -2.97 -8.63
N SER A 106 22.67 -2.77 -8.09
CA SER A 106 21.97 -3.75 -7.27
C SER A 106 20.53 -3.93 -7.75
N TRP A 107 20.07 -5.18 -7.78
CA TRP A 107 18.83 -5.60 -8.45
C TRP A 107 17.76 -6.07 -7.48
N PHE A 108 17.74 -5.50 -6.27
CA PHE A 108 16.67 -5.72 -5.28
C PHE A 108 15.34 -5.08 -5.73
N GLY A 109 14.25 -5.44 -5.06
CA GLY A 109 12.89 -5.00 -5.37
C GLY A 109 12.74 -3.48 -5.32
N ARG A 110 12.28 -2.87 -6.41
CA ARG A 110 11.92 -1.44 -6.45
C ARG A 110 10.57 -1.24 -7.13
N GLY A 111 9.91 -0.16 -6.77
CA GLY A 111 8.68 0.27 -7.44
C GLY A 111 7.42 -0.33 -6.84
N ASP A 112 6.32 -0.05 -7.52
CA ASP A 112 4.95 -0.41 -7.16
C ASP A 112 4.72 -1.92 -7.17
N ILE A 113 5.56 -2.66 -7.89
CA ILE A 113 5.45 -4.12 -8.04
C ILE A 113 6.73 -4.88 -7.65
N GLN A 114 7.65 -4.22 -6.94
CA GLN A 114 8.89 -4.84 -6.45
C GLN A 114 9.70 -5.52 -7.58
N LEU A 115 10.05 -4.76 -8.62
CA LEU A 115 10.88 -5.25 -9.73
C LEU A 115 12.24 -5.73 -9.21
N THR A 116 12.52 -7.02 -9.38
CA THR A 116 13.77 -7.69 -8.96
C THR A 116 14.51 -8.27 -10.16
N HIS A 117 15.81 -8.56 -9.99
CA HIS A 117 16.72 -9.18 -10.97
C HIS A 117 17.06 -8.32 -12.20
N LYS A 118 18.35 -8.26 -12.54
CA LYS A 118 18.89 -7.50 -13.68
C LYS A 118 18.15 -7.73 -15.00
N ARG A 119 17.86 -9.01 -15.32
CA ARG A 119 17.13 -9.39 -16.53
C ARG A 119 15.76 -8.71 -16.67
N ASN A 120 15.07 -8.46 -15.55
CA ASN A 120 13.76 -7.82 -15.59
C ASN A 120 13.91 -6.30 -15.76
N TYR A 121 14.92 -5.68 -15.13
CA TYR A 121 15.29 -4.28 -15.38
C TYR A 121 15.68 -4.06 -16.85
N GLU A 122 16.42 -4.99 -17.46
CA GLU A 122 16.76 -4.97 -18.89
C GLU A 122 15.52 -5.09 -19.77
N LYS A 123 14.68 -6.12 -19.54
CA LYS A 123 13.47 -6.41 -20.33
C LYS A 123 12.48 -5.23 -20.28
N LEU A 124 12.17 -4.74 -19.09
CA LEU A 124 11.22 -3.63 -18.91
C LEU A 124 11.82 -2.29 -19.32
N GLY A 125 13.08 -2.02 -18.98
CA GLY A 125 13.75 -0.78 -19.36
C GLY A 125 13.79 -0.60 -20.88
N LYS A 126 14.13 -1.67 -21.61
CA LYS A 126 14.04 -1.68 -23.07
C LYS A 126 12.61 -1.45 -23.56
N ARG A 127 11.62 -2.12 -22.95
CA ARG A 127 10.22 -2.02 -23.39
C ARG A 127 9.65 -0.60 -23.20
N ILE A 128 9.99 0.08 -22.12
CA ILE A 128 9.46 1.41 -21.78
C ILE A 128 10.41 2.54 -22.21
N SER A 129 11.52 2.21 -22.88
CA SER A 129 12.55 3.14 -23.33
C SER A 129 13.19 3.97 -22.19
N VAL A 130 13.43 3.33 -21.05
CA VAL A 130 14.09 3.91 -19.87
C VAL A 130 15.32 3.09 -19.51
N ASP A 131 16.45 3.75 -19.26
CA ASP A 131 17.69 3.08 -18.85
C ASP A 131 17.66 2.65 -17.37
N LEU A 132 16.86 1.64 -17.07
CA LEU A 132 16.75 1.02 -15.76
C LEU A 132 18.02 0.26 -15.36
N VAL A 133 18.91 -0.06 -16.30
CA VAL A 133 20.14 -0.82 -16.03
C VAL A 133 21.25 0.13 -15.61
N GLY A 134 21.43 1.21 -16.35
CA GLY A 134 22.35 2.29 -16.00
C GLY A 134 21.90 3.07 -14.77
N ASN A 135 20.57 3.21 -14.54
CA ASN A 135 20.02 3.84 -13.35
C ASN A 135 18.83 3.07 -12.73
N PRO A 136 19.08 2.03 -11.91
CA PRO A 136 18.02 1.25 -11.26
C PRO A 136 17.11 2.05 -10.32
N ALA A 137 17.56 3.21 -9.84
CA ALA A 137 16.75 4.07 -8.98
C ALA A 137 15.55 4.69 -9.71
N LEU A 138 15.56 4.74 -11.05
CA LEU A 138 14.43 5.19 -11.85
C LEU A 138 13.18 4.33 -11.64
N ALA A 139 13.33 3.07 -11.22
CA ALA A 139 12.19 2.23 -10.83
C ALA A 139 11.45 2.71 -9.57
N LEU A 140 11.96 3.74 -8.87
CA LEU A 140 11.31 4.41 -7.74
C LEU A 140 10.65 5.74 -8.12
N ASP A 141 10.82 6.19 -9.36
CA ASP A 141 10.05 7.31 -9.88
C ASP A 141 8.58 6.88 -10.04
N VAL A 142 7.66 7.76 -9.66
CA VAL A 142 6.23 7.44 -9.56
C VAL A 142 5.62 7.11 -10.93
N ASP A 143 5.98 7.85 -11.98
CA ASP A 143 5.41 7.63 -13.30
C ASP A 143 6.10 6.44 -14.00
N ILE A 144 7.42 6.29 -13.85
CA ILE A 144 8.15 5.12 -14.40
C ILE A 144 7.70 3.82 -13.72
N SER A 145 7.49 3.84 -12.41
CA SER A 145 7.02 2.68 -11.66
C SER A 145 5.59 2.27 -12.05
N ALA A 146 4.70 3.24 -12.26
CA ALA A 146 3.37 3.00 -12.80
C ALA A 146 3.43 2.35 -14.19
N GLU A 147 4.28 2.86 -15.08
CA GLU A 147 4.52 2.29 -16.41
C GLU A 147 5.05 0.86 -16.33
N ILE A 148 6.03 0.58 -15.45
CA ILE A 148 6.56 -0.77 -15.21
C ILE A 148 5.43 -1.72 -14.79
N ALA A 149 4.59 -1.31 -13.83
CA ALA A 149 3.49 -2.13 -13.33
C ALA A 149 2.45 -2.42 -14.43
N ILE A 150 2.00 -1.39 -15.14
CA ILE A 150 0.96 -1.49 -16.16
C ILE A 150 1.45 -2.31 -17.35
N VAL A 151 2.57 -1.92 -17.97
CA VAL A 151 3.11 -2.63 -19.14
C VAL A 151 3.53 -4.05 -18.77
N GLY A 152 4.17 -4.22 -17.62
CA GLY A 152 4.62 -5.53 -17.16
C GLY A 152 3.47 -6.52 -16.98
N MET A 153 2.33 -6.11 -16.42
CA MET A 153 1.17 -6.98 -16.21
C MET A 153 0.34 -7.22 -17.49
N LEU A 154 0.23 -6.22 -18.36
CA LEU A 154 -0.51 -6.34 -19.62
C LEU A 154 0.24 -7.20 -20.64
N GLU A 155 1.58 -7.10 -20.68
CA GLU A 155 2.40 -7.82 -21.64
C GLU A 155 3.06 -9.08 -21.07
N GLY A 156 2.87 -9.35 -19.77
CA GLY A 156 3.40 -10.53 -19.10
C GLY A 156 4.91 -10.49 -18.97
N LEU A 157 5.51 -9.32 -18.76
CA LEU A 157 6.96 -9.20 -18.78
C LEU A 157 7.63 -9.75 -17.51
N PHE A 158 6.86 -10.04 -16.46
CA PHE A 158 7.36 -10.63 -15.20
C PHE A 158 7.45 -12.17 -15.24
N THR A 159 6.41 -12.85 -15.71
CA THR A 159 6.27 -14.33 -15.65
C THR A 159 5.80 -14.97 -16.97
N ASP A 160 5.69 -14.17 -18.04
CA ASP A 160 5.10 -14.53 -19.35
C ASP A 160 3.58 -14.78 -19.33
N ARG A 161 2.92 -14.61 -18.18
CA ARG A 161 1.45 -14.60 -18.04
C ARG A 161 0.90 -13.18 -18.13
N LYS A 162 -0.20 -12.99 -18.85
CA LYS A 162 -0.82 -11.66 -19.06
C LYS A 162 -2.17 -11.54 -18.36
N LEU A 163 -2.55 -10.34 -17.92
CA LEU A 163 -3.86 -10.11 -17.31
C LEU A 163 -5.04 -10.51 -18.21
N THR A 164 -4.92 -10.33 -19.53
CA THR A 164 -5.99 -10.67 -20.49
C THR A 164 -6.27 -12.18 -20.58
N GLU A 165 -5.36 -13.03 -20.08
CA GLU A 165 -5.63 -14.47 -19.94
C GLU A 165 -6.65 -14.77 -18.84
N PHE A 166 -6.71 -13.94 -17.80
CA PHE A 166 -7.53 -14.13 -16.60
C PHE A 166 -8.77 -13.23 -16.59
N PHE A 167 -8.72 -12.11 -17.30
CA PHE A 167 -9.81 -11.17 -17.44
C PHE A 167 -10.13 -11.00 -18.92
N ASN A 168 -11.23 -11.64 -19.34
CA ASN A 168 -11.74 -11.56 -20.71
C ASN A 168 -13.26 -11.83 -20.71
N LEU A 169 -13.86 -11.97 -21.89
CA LEU A 169 -15.29 -12.26 -22.06
C LEU A 169 -15.75 -13.59 -21.40
N LYS A 170 -14.83 -14.53 -21.17
CA LYS A 170 -15.13 -15.87 -20.63
C LYS A 170 -14.59 -16.09 -19.22
N SER A 171 -13.73 -15.21 -18.74
CA SER A 171 -12.98 -15.40 -17.49
C SER A 171 -12.92 -14.11 -16.68
N ASP A 172 -13.12 -14.27 -15.36
CA ASP A 172 -12.87 -13.28 -14.33
C ASP A 172 -12.19 -13.99 -13.16
N ASP A 173 -10.87 -14.21 -13.28
CA ASP A 173 -10.10 -15.00 -12.32
C ASP A 173 -9.01 -14.17 -11.61
N PRO A 174 -9.39 -13.36 -10.60
CA PRO A 174 -8.42 -12.59 -9.83
C PRO A 174 -7.50 -13.45 -8.93
N ILE A 175 -7.87 -14.71 -8.67
CA ILE A 175 -7.01 -15.61 -7.89
C ILE A 175 -5.88 -16.12 -8.78
N GLY A 176 -6.21 -16.64 -9.96
CA GLY A 176 -5.24 -17.11 -10.95
C GLY A 176 -4.35 -15.99 -11.48
N ALA A 177 -4.89 -14.76 -11.59
CA ALA A 177 -4.14 -13.59 -12.05
C ALA A 177 -2.88 -13.27 -11.20
N ARG A 178 -2.74 -13.84 -10.00
CA ARG A 178 -1.49 -13.68 -9.21
C ARG A 178 -0.27 -14.16 -9.99
N ALA A 179 -0.48 -15.17 -10.84
CA ALA A 179 0.50 -15.75 -11.76
C ALA A 179 1.20 -14.71 -12.67
N VAL A 180 0.57 -13.55 -12.90
CA VAL A 180 1.11 -12.46 -13.74
C VAL A 180 2.32 -11.78 -13.10
N VAL A 181 2.32 -11.64 -11.79
CA VAL A 181 3.37 -10.94 -11.04
C VAL A 181 4.28 -11.93 -10.32
N ASN A 182 3.71 -12.95 -9.70
CA ASN A 182 4.42 -13.97 -8.93
C ASN A 182 3.67 -15.31 -9.03
N GLY A 183 3.93 -16.30 -8.16
CA GLY A 183 3.20 -17.57 -8.13
C GLY A 183 1.74 -17.44 -7.66
N SER A 184 1.35 -18.17 -6.61
CA SER A 184 -0.02 -18.12 -6.05
C SER A 184 -0.07 -17.56 -4.62
N ASP A 185 1.06 -17.07 -4.09
CA ASP A 185 1.09 -16.54 -2.73
C ASP A 185 0.22 -15.29 -2.58
N LYS A 186 -0.51 -15.24 -1.47
CA LYS A 186 -1.50 -14.20 -1.13
C LYS A 186 -2.58 -13.95 -2.19
N ALA A 187 -2.77 -14.85 -3.17
CA ALA A 187 -3.73 -14.66 -4.26
C ALA A 187 -5.15 -14.32 -3.78
N LYS A 188 -5.67 -15.01 -2.76
CA LYS A 188 -6.99 -14.72 -2.17
C LYS A 188 -7.09 -13.33 -1.53
N LEU A 189 -6.00 -12.86 -0.90
CA LEU A 189 -5.96 -11.54 -0.29
C LEU A 189 -5.98 -10.45 -1.37
N ILE A 190 -5.19 -10.61 -2.42
CA ILE A 190 -5.17 -9.68 -3.55
C ILE A 190 -6.52 -9.69 -4.28
N ALA A 191 -7.16 -10.85 -4.44
CA ALA A 191 -8.51 -10.94 -5.00
C ALA A 191 -9.56 -10.17 -4.16
N GLY A 192 -9.38 -10.11 -2.83
CA GLY A 192 -10.19 -9.27 -1.96
C GLY A 192 -10.00 -7.78 -2.25
N TYR A 193 -8.76 -7.32 -2.38
CA TYR A 193 -8.46 -5.93 -2.76
C TYR A 193 -8.96 -5.59 -4.18
N TYR A 194 -8.82 -6.52 -5.12
CA TYR A 194 -9.34 -6.42 -6.49
C TYR A 194 -10.83 -6.11 -6.48
N LYS A 195 -11.62 -6.84 -5.69
CA LYS A 195 -13.06 -6.60 -5.59
C LYS A 195 -13.36 -5.17 -5.12
N SER A 196 -12.68 -4.70 -4.07
CA SER A 196 -12.87 -3.33 -3.57
C SER A 196 -12.53 -2.26 -4.60
N PHE A 197 -11.43 -2.45 -5.35
CA PHE A 197 -11.06 -1.51 -6.42
C PHE A 197 -11.99 -1.58 -7.63
N LEU A 198 -12.48 -2.77 -7.98
CA LEU A 198 -13.45 -2.95 -9.06
C LEU A 198 -14.75 -2.22 -8.74
N ASP A 199 -15.29 -2.43 -7.54
CA ASP A 199 -16.51 -1.75 -7.05
C ASP A 199 -16.33 -0.21 -7.12
N ALA A 200 -15.16 0.29 -6.72
CA ALA A 200 -14.85 1.72 -6.77
C ALA A 200 -14.76 2.26 -8.22
N LEU A 201 -14.13 1.52 -9.14
CA LEU A 201 -14.02 1.90 -10.55
C LEU A 201 -15.37 1.85 -11.27
N GLU A 202 -16.21 0.86 -10.97
CA GLU A 202 -17.55 0.74 -11.53
C GLU A 202 -18.46 1.86 -11.03
N ALA A 203 -18.46 2.14 -9.73
CA ALA A 203 -19.20 3.27 -9.15
C ALA A 203 -18.76 4.60 -9.79
N ALA A 204 -17.45 4.83 -9.94
CA ALA A 204 -16.91 6.01 -10.59
C ALA A 204 -17.22 6.11 -12.09
N THR A 205 -17.39 4.96 -12.76
CA THR A 205 -17.79 4.90 -14.16
C THR A 205 -19.27 5.27 -14.30
N LEU A 206 -20.14 4.70 -13.47
CA LEU A 206 -21.57 5.00 -13.43
C LEU A 206 -21.84 6.46 -13.07
N ALA A 207 -21.14 6.99 -12.07
CA ALA A 207 -21.29 8.36 -11.61
C ALA A 207 -20.99 9.40 -12.70
N ARG A 208 -20.08 9.08 -13.63
CA ARG A 208 -19.77 9.94 -14.78
C ARG A 208 -20.99 10.15 -15.70
N TYR A 209 -21.87 9.15 -15.82
CA TYR A 209 -23.03 9.20 -16.72
C TYR A 209 -24.31 9.60 -16.00
N ASN A 210 -24.50 9.14 -14.76
CA ASN A 210 -25.75 9.28 -14.02
C ASN A 210 -25.71 10.36 -12.93
N GLY A 211 -24.57 11.03 -12.76
CA GLY A 211 -24.33 11.95 -11.65
C GLY A 211 -23.79 11.22 -10.40
N GLN A 212 -23.20 11.99 -9.49
CA GLN A 212 -22.59 11.45 -8.27
C GLN A 212 -23.66 10.82 -7.35
N PRO A 213 -23.40 9.64 -6.77
CA PRO A 213 -24.29 9.02 -5.81
C PRO A 213 -24.53 9.94 -4.60
N ALA A 214 -25.75 9.92 -4.06
CA ALA A 214 -26.13 10.79 -2.94
C ALA A 214 -25.35 10.52 -1.64
N ASP A 215 -24.74 9.33 -1.52
CA ASP A 215 -23.90 8.92 -0.37
C ASP A 215 -22.42 9.29 -0.53
N VAL A 216 -22.04 9.98 -1.61
CA VAL A 216 -20.67 10.45 -1.86
C VAL A 216 -20.58 11.94 -1.51
N ALA A 217 -19.87 12.27 -0.43
CA ALA A 217 -19.52 13.65 -0.14
C ALA A 217 -18.20 14.02 -0.83
N ALA A 218 -18.06 15.25 -1.34
CA ALA A 218 -16.79 15.72 -1.92
C ALA A 218 -15.61 15.67 -0.92
N LEU A 219 -15.89 15.71 0.39
CA LEU A 219 -14.91 15.52 1.46
C LEU A 219 -14.35 14.09 1.50
N ASP A 220 -15.10 13.10 1.03
CA ASP A 220 -14.70 11.69 0.99
C ASP A 220 -13.62 11.39 -0.05
N ALA A 221 -13.33 12.36 -0.93
CA ALA A 221 -12.26 12.30 -1.91
C ALA A 221 -10.99 13.09 -1.50
N GLN A 222 -11.04 13.85 -0.39
CA GLN A 222 -9.95 14.74 0.04
C GLN A 222 -9.02 14.08 1.07
N PRO A 223 -7.69 14.25 1.01
CA PRO A 223 -6.77 13.59 1.94
C PRO A 223 -7.05 13.91 3.43
N ASP A 224 -6.94 12.90 4.30
CA ASP A 224 -7.17 12.96 5.75
C ASP A 224 -6.00 13.57 6.54
N ASN A 225 -5.43 14.64 6.00
CA ASN A 225 -4.04 15.01 6.17
C ASN A 225 -3.72 15.58 7.59
N VAL A 226 -4.56 15.46 8.63
CA VAL A 226 -4.40 16.16 9.94
C VAL A 226 -3.26 15.60 10.83
N PRO A 227 -2.59 16.42 11.68
CA PRO A 227 -1.64 15.93 12.69
C PRO A 227 -2.28 14.82 13.56
N ALA A 228 -1.53 13.78 13.91
CA ALA A 228 -2.03 12.63 14.68
C ALA A 228 -2.82 13.06 15.93
N VAL A 229 -2.28 14.04 16.66
CA VAL A 229 -2.87 14.63 17.88
C VAL A 229 -4.20 15.33 17.62
N GLN A 230 -4.42 15.87 16.43
CA GLN A 230 -5.64 16.59 16.04
C GLN A 230 -6.61 15.69 15.25
N SER A 231 -6.25 14.44 15.01
CA SER A 231 -7.05 13.49 14.24
C SER A 231 -8.15 12.92 15.14
N LYS A 232 -9.36 13.49 15.07
CA LYS A 232 -10.55 12.95 15.76
C LYS A 232 -10.74 11.45 15.49
N SER A 233 -10.50 11.01 14.25
CA SER A 233 -10.57 9.60 13.85
C SER A 233 -9.46 8.70 14.40
N LEU A 234 -8.23 9.20 14.60
CA LEU A 234 -7.18 8.45 15.28
C LEU A 234 -7.58 8.20 16.73
N TRP A 235 -8.11 9.24 17.39
CA TRP A 235 -8.64 9.13 18.75
C TRP A 235 -9.87 8.24 18.82
N THR A 236 -10.71 8.19 17.79
CA THR A 236 -11.81 7.22 17.72
C THR A 236 -11.30 5.78 17.61
N ILE A 237 -10.32 5.49 16.75
CA ILE A 237 -9.75 4.14 16.60
C ILE A 237 -9.04 3.70 17.88
N ILE A 238 -8.22 4.57 18.46
CA ILE A 238 -7.57 4.35 19.76
C ILE A 238 -8.66 4.14 20.84
N GLY A 239 -9.65 5.02 20.91
CA GLY A 239 -10.75 4.94 21.87
C GLY A 239 -11.61 3.69 21.71
N SER A 240 -11.86 3.19 20.50
CA SER A 240 -12.56 1.92 20.27
C SER A 240 -11.71 0.71 20.63
N PHE A 241 -10.41 0.73 20.31
CA PHE A 241 -9.47 -0.32 20.68
C PHE A 241 -9.34 -0.45 22.20
N PHE A 242 -9.23 0.67 22.92
CA PHE A 242 -9.12 0.68 24.38
C PHE A 242 -10.49 0.59 25.09
N GLY A 243 -11.57 1.07 24.48
CA GLY A 243 -12.94 0.93 24.99
C GLY A 243 -13.37 -0.53 25.13
N ALA A 244 -12.89 -1.42 24.26
CA ALA A 244 -13.06 -2.87 24.39
C ALA A 244 -12.39 -3.48 25.64
N PHE A 245 -11.47 -2.75 26.29
CA PHE A 245 -10.78 -3.12 27.53
C PHE A 245 -11.24 -2.30 28.75
N GLY A 246 -12.37 -1.58 28.66
CA GLY A 246 -12.93 -0.80 29.79
C GLY A 246 -12.35 0.61 29.96
N LEU A 247 -11.58 1.10 28.99
CA LEU A 247 -10.89 2.40 29.00
C LEU A 247 -11.64 3.48 28.20
N GLY A 248 -12.96 3.47 28.27
CA GLY A 248 -13.89 4.15 27.34
C GLY A 248 -13.93 5.68 27.31
N ALA A 249 -12.93 6.39 27.83
CA ALA A 249 -12.90 7.85 27.88
C ALA A 249 -11.59 8.47 27.36
N MET A 250 -11.02 7.95 26.28
CA MET A 250 -9.84 8.56 25.64
C MET A 250 -10.26 9.57 24.56
N GLY A 251 -10.65 10.76 25.00
CA GLY A 251 -10.83 11.93 24.11
C GLY A 251 -9.52 12.67 23.81
N ASP A 252 -8.52 12.54 24.67
CA ASP A 252 -7.21 13.19 24.57
C ASP A 252 -6.14 12.53 25.48
N ALA A 253 -4.95 13.13 25.52
CA ALA A 253 -3.81 12.73 26.35
C ALA A 253 -4.04 12.78 27.85
N LYS A 254 -4.87 13.73 28.28
CA LYS A 254 -5.15 13.95 29.68
C LYS A 254 -6.11 12.87 30.19
N GLY A 255 -7.14 12.56 29.40
CA GLY A 255 -8.08 11.47 29.66
C GLY A 255 -7.42 10.09 29.74
N PHE A 256 -6.33 9.85 29.01
CA PHE A 256 -5.52 8.62 29.13
C PHE A 256 -4.81 8.53 30.50
N VAL A 257 -4.12 9.59 30.91
CA VAL A 257 -3.37 9.61 32.18
C VAL A 257 -4.31 9.48 33.37
N ASP A 258 -5.45 10.17 33.33
CA ASP A 258 -6.44 10.18 34.39
C ASP A 258 -7.14 8.80 34.54
N SER A 259 -7.28 8.03 33.45
CA SER A 259 -7.85 6.67 33.47
C SER A 259 -6.84 5.58 33.87
N GLY A 260 -5.53 5.88 33.86
CA GLY A 260 -4.51 5.01 34.45
C GLY A 260 -4.69 4.79 35.95
N ALA A 261 -5.25 5.77 36.68
CA ALA A 261 -5.54 5.66 38.11
C ALA A 261 -6.69 4.67 38.42
N THR A 262 -7.66 4.52 37.51
CA THR A 262 -8.78 3.57 37.65
C THR A 262 -8.41 2.12 37.31
N LEU A 263 -7.31 1.91 36.58
CA LEU A 263 -6.85 0.58 36.13
C LEU A 263 -6.30 -0.29 37.26
N PHE A 264 -5.62 0.31 38.24
CA PHE A 264 -4.95 -0.41 39.32
C PHE A 264 -5.92 -0.92 40.41
N GLY A 265 -7.13 -0.36 40.48
CA GLY A 265 -8.14 -0.73 41.48
C GLY A 265 -8.92 -2.02 41.20
N ALA A 266 -8.84 -2.57 39.98
CA ALA A 266 -9.67 -3.69 39.53
C ALA A 266 -8.91 -5.03 39.35
N ILE A 267 -7.67 -5.13 39.84
CA ILE A 267 -6.79 -6.27 39.57
C ILE A 267 -6.93 -7.31 40.68
N SER A 268 -7.57 -8.44 40.37
CA SER A 268 -7.73 -9.56 41.30
C SER A 268 -6.92 -10.81 40.94
N ASN A 269 -6.10 -10.81 39.87
CA ASN A 269 -5.15 -11.91 39.63
C ASN A 269 -3.84 -11.52 38.89
N PRO A 270 -2.77 -12.33 39.01
CA PRO A 270 -1.44 -12.03 38.47
C PRO A 270 -1.34 -12.02 36.94
N TRP A 271 -2.18 -12.79 36.25
CA TRP A 271 -2.19 -12.87 34.78
C TRP A 271 -2.84 -11.63 34.14
N SER A 272 -3.88 -11.10 34.79
CA SER A 272 -4.49 -9.82 34.40
C SER A 272 -3.52 -8.64 34.58
N PHE A 273 -2.63 -8.70 35.59
CA PHE A 273 -1.57 -7.71 35.79
C PHE A 273 -0.56 -7.72 34.63
N GLY A 274 -0.13 -8.90 34.17
CA GLY A 274 0.82 -9.03 33.05
C GLY A 274 0.30 -8.44 31.75
N SER A 275 -0.93 -8.79 31.34
CA SER A 275 -1.56 -8.24 30.13
C SER A 275 -1.80 -6.73 30.25
N LEU A 276 -2.17 -6.24 31.44
CA LEU A 276 -2.37 -4.82 31.70
C LEU A 276 -1.07 -4.02 31.57
N VAL A 277 0.03 -4.54 32.12
CA VAL A 277 1.36 -3.90 32.03
C VAL A 277 1.81 -3.80 30.57
N PHE A 278 1.60 -4.84 29.75
CA PHE A 278 1.91 -4.78 28.32
C PHE A 278 1.09 -3.72 27.57
N ILE A 279 -0.21 -3.64 27.86
CA ILE A 279 -1.12 -2.66 27.24
C ILE A 279 -0.75 -1.23 27.66
N VAL A 280 -0.46 -1.00 28.94
CA VAL A 280 -0.07 0.31 29.49
C VAL A 280 1.29 0.75 28.96
N VAL A 281 2.27 -0.16 28.85
CA VAL A 281 3.60 0.16 28.29
C VAL A 281 3.49 0.45 26.79
N ALA A 282 2.76 -0.36 26.03
CA ALA A 282 2.56 -0.13 24.59
C ALA A 282 1.83 1.20 24.33
N ALA A 283 0.80 1.50 25.14
CA ALA A 283 0.07 2.75 25.07
C ALA A 283 0.95 3.94 25.49
N GLY A 284 1.73 3.83 26.57
CA GLY A 284 2.65 4.87 27.03
C GLY A 284 3.76 5.16 26.02
N VAL A 285 4.30 4.15 25.34
CA VAL A 285 5.27 4.31 24.25
C VAL A 285 4.63 5.00 23.04
N LEU A 286 3.43 4.59 22.62
CA LEU A 286 2.70 5.23 21.53
C LEU A 286 2.39 6.70 21.87
N PHE A 287 1.95 6.96 23.10
CA PHE A 287 1.65 8.30 23.59
C PHE A 287 2.89 9.20 23.66
N TRP A 288 4.01 8.66 24.16
CA TRP A 288 5.28 9.36 24.21
C TRP A 288 5.82 9.67 22.81
N LEU A 289 5.71 8.74 21.85
CA LEU A 289 6.12 8.97 20.47
C LEU A 289 5.29 10.06 19.79
N ILE A 290 3.99 10.13 20.10
CA ILE A 290 3.08 11.18 19.62
C ILE A 290 3.37 12.52 20.31
N GLY A 291 3.43 12.55 21.65
CA GLY A 291 3.62 13.77 22.44
C GLY A 291 5.03 14.37 22.35
N SER A 292 6.05 13.56 22.08
CA SER A 292 7.43 14.03 21.85
C SER A 292 7.69 14.52 20.42
N GLY A 293 6.67 14.53 19.56
CA GLY A 293 6.81 14.92 18.15
C GLY A 293 7.71 13.98 17.34
N ARG A 294 8.08 12.82 17.87
CA ARG A 294 8.88 11.79 17.19
C ARG A 294 8.08 11.06 16.11
N ILE A 295 6.75 11.23 16.14
CA ILE A 295 5.85 10.92 15.03
C ILE A 295 5.32 12.26 14.49
N THR A 296 5.84 12.68 13.34
CA THR A 296 5.32 13.79 12.54
C THR A 296 4.51 13.24 11.37
N ILE A 297 3.26 13.64 11.22
CA ILE A 297 2.49 13.42 9.98
C ILE A 297 2.76 14.61 9.07
N ASN A 298 3.65 14.45 8.10
CA ASN A 298 4.02 15.52 7.18
C ASN A 298 3.09 15.55 5.97
N ARG A 299 2.33 16.65 5.81
CA ARG A 299 1.74 17.04 4.53
C ARG A 299 2.83 17.76 3.72
N ALA A 300 3.10 17.34 2.48
CA ALA A 300 3.90 18.18 1.56
C ALA A 300 3.09 19.44 1.20
N LYS A 301 3.78 20.58 1.03
CA LYS A 301 3.15 21.87 0.71
C LYS A 301 2.49 21.85 -0.67
N ALA A 302 1.32 22.46 -0.75
CA ALA A 302 0.72 22.82 -2.02
C ALA A 302 1.57 23.90 -2.72
N THR A 303 2.02 23.62 -3.92
CA THR A 303 2.40 24.59 -4.96
C THR A 303 1.54 24.32 -6.18
#